data_AF-A0A8J3KEF3-F1
#
_entry.id   AF-A0A8J3KEF3-F1
#
_cell.length_a   1.000
_cell.length_b   1.000
_cell.length_c   1.000
_cell.angle_alpha   90.00
_cell.angle_beta   90.00
_cell.angle_gamma   90.00
#
_symmetry.space_group_name_H-M   'P 1'
#
loop_
_entity.id
_entity.type
_entity.pdbx_description
1 polymer ?
#
loop_
_entity_poly.entity_id
_entity_poly.type
_entity_poly.pdbx_seq_one_letter_code
_entity_poly.pdbx_strand_id
1 'polypeptide(L)'
;MSISMRAAPRRRRLAAALGAGFTALVVALGATWFGGTAYAATLFSDDFEDGNSTGWSKSGGSWSVTADGSQVYRQTSTGADAKAQAGATWTGQSVSARVKPIAFGNSTRSVGVAARLQSLSNYYSLVLTGSGTAQLRRVSGGGVTTLATATVAVSPGTWYTLRLDAFGSSLTGYVNGTQVATATDSTFSSGRIGLMASYAGAAFDDVTVSDTAGPGTPTPSGSPQSPSPSPSSSPPPPGTCNTGGTPVGFAAVNAWGRNGTTGGAGGATIEVDTAAELIAAIAQTGPLNVCVKGLITVPAGMHNVSSHKSIIGVGSGSGISGGGFNIGLAIDDAITSPPANAVQNVIIRNMVFRNASDDSINVQMFSHHIWLDHNDLAQGYDGLIDVKRGSSYVTISWNHTHHHAKNMLLGRDDADDLQDTGRLKVSYHHNWFDETPQRNPRVRYGEPVHIYNNYYFHNTDVGVACQTDAGCVVEGNYFESVEEPVSNSYAGPGGRCVARNNVYTGNEPGAPDCSGTVEEPSAYYGYVLDNPADVKAIVMAGAGVGKI
;
A
#
# COMPACT_ATOMS: atom_id res chain seq x y z
N MET A 1 -12.46 88.79 -35.77
CA MET A 1 -12.62 88.46 -37.20
C MET A 1 -12.67 86.94 -37.32
N SER A 2 -13.71 86.24 -37.75
CA SER A 2 -15.06 86.58 -38.20
C SER A 2 -15.98 85.37 -37.94
N ILE A 3 -17.06 85.57 -37.17
CA ILE A 3 -18.49 85.15 -37.35
C ILE A 3 -18.72 83.81 -38.10
N SER A 4 -19.45 82.80 -37.60
CA SER A 4 -20.92 82.82 -37.44
C SER A 4 -21.48 81.55 -36.80
N MET A 5 -22.75 81.67 -36.38
CA MET A 5 -23.58 80.81 -35.54
C MET A 5 -24.35 79.68 -36.25
N ARG A 6 -24.83 78.76 -35.40
CA ARG A 6 -26.21 78.21 -35.29
C ARG A 6 -26.64 76.92 -36.01
N ALA A 7 -27.25 76.08 -35.15
CA ALA A 7 -28.51 75.32 -35.30
C ALA A 7 -28.48 73.84 -35.71
N ALA A 8 -29.08 73.02 -34.84
CA ALA A 8 -29.44 71.60 -35.00
C ALA A 8 -30.66 71.43 -35.95
N PRO A 9 -31.04 70.21 -36.43
CA PRO A 9 -31.81 69.26 -35.59
C PRO A 9 -31.67 67.74 -35.92
N ARG A 10 -32.38 66.95 -35.10
CA ARG A 10 -32.56 65.48 -35.02
C ARG A 10 -33.22 64.81 -36.26
N ARG A 11 -32.91 63.51 -36.46
CA ARG A 11 -33.82 62.30 -36.53
C ARG A 11 -33.24 61.24 -37.50
N ARG A 12 -32.84 60.05 -37.00
CA ARG A 12 -33.61 58.76 -36.94
C ARG A 12 -34.11 58.27 -38.31
N ARG A 13 -33.54 57.19 -38.88
CA ARG A 13 -33.97 55.76 -38.76
C ARG A 13 -33.49 54.86 -39.92
N LEU A 14 -33.34 53.57 -39.57
CA LEU A 14 -33.65 52.34 -40.34
C LEU A 14 -32.65 51.79 -41.38
N ALA A 15 -31.85 50.82 -40.91
CA ALA A 15 -31.82 49.39 -41.28
C ALA A 15 -31.94 48.92 -42.75
N ALA A 16 -30.94 48.13 -43.19
CA ALA A 16 -31.00 46.82 -43.88
C ALA A 16 -29.62 46.59 -44.57
N ALA A 17 -28.78 45.66 -44.13
CA ALA A 17 -28.78 44.20 -44.29
C ALA A 17 -27.93 43.70 -45.49
N LEU A 18 -27.15 42.64 -45.20
CA LEU A 18 -26.53 41.63 -46.08
C LEU A 18 -25.11 41.87 -46.63
N GLY A 19 -24.23 40.90 -46.36
CA GLY A 19 -23.08 40.57 -47.19
C GLY A 19 -21.84 40.07 -46.43
N ALA A 20 -21.62 38.75 -46.46
CA ALA A 20 -20.48 37.94 -45.99
C ALA A 20 -19.08 38.59 -46.11
N GLY A 21 -18.04 38.26 -45.35
CA GLY A 21 -17.77 37.16 -44.44
C GLY A 21 -16.25 36.88 -44.47
N PHE A 22 -15.62 36.62 -43.33
CA PHE A 22 -14.51 35.66 -43.19
C PHE A 22 -14.21 35.47 -41.68
N THR A 23 -14.18 34.20 -41.31
CA THR A 23 -14.11 33.65 -39.95
C THR A 23 -12.67 33.54 -39.44
N ALA A 24 -12.45 33.94 -38.18
CA ALA A 24 -11.38 33.40 -37.33
C ALA A 24 -11.99 33.15 -35.95
N LEU A 25 -12.06 31.87 -35.56
CA LEU A 25 -12.67 31.39 -34.32
C LEU A 25 -11.57 31.27 -33.25
N VAL A 26 -11.62 32.10 -32.21
CA VAL A 26 -10.91 31.87 -30.95
C VAL A 26 -11.98 31.78 -29.85
N VAL A 27 -12.24 30.56 -29.38
CA VAL A 27 -13.11 30.33 -28.22
C VAL A 27 -12.21 30.20 -26.99
N ALA A 28 -12.20 31.24 -26.16
CA ALA A 28 -11.74 31.15 -24.78
C ALA A 28 -12.92 30.66 -23.92
N LEU A 29 -12.85 29.42 -23.44
CA LEU A 29 -13.81 28.84 -22.49
C LEU A 29 -13.20 28.87 -21.08
N GLY A 30 -13.98 29.40 -20.15
CA GLY A 30 -13.58 29.69 -18.76
C GLY A 30 -13.16 28.46 -17.98
N ALA A 31 -12.09 28.62 -17.20
CA ALA A 31 -11.66 27.66 -16.20
C ALA A 31 -12.60 27.70 -14.98
N THR A 32 -13.49 26.71 -14.89
CA THR A 32 -14.15 26.35 -13.64
C THR A 32 -13.25 25.39 -12.88
N TRP A 33 -12.79 25.82 -11.71
CA TRP A 33 -12.04 25.01 -10.75
C TRP A 33 -12.92 23.86 -10.24
N PHE A 34 -12.48 22.62 -10.44
CA PHE A 34 -12.90 21.47 -9.65
C PHE A 34 -11.66 20.90 -8.98
N GLY A 35 -11.51 21.21 -7.68
CA GLY A 35 -10.50 20.60 -6.83
C GLY A 35 -10.89 19.16 -6.51
N GLY A 36 -10.09 18.21 -6.97
CA GLY A 36 -10.17 16.82 -6.51
C GLY A 36 -9.68 16.73 -5.07
N THR A 37 -10.49 16.12 -4.21
CA THR A 37 -10.22 15.89 -2.79
C THR A 37 -9.06 14.91 -2.58
N ALA A 38 -8.06 15.32 -1.80
CA ALA A 38 -6.96 14.47 -1.35
C ALA A 38 -7.46 13.47 -0.30
N TYR A 39 -7.21 12.17 -0.50
CA TYR A 39 -7.48 11.14 0.51
C TYR A 39 -6.24 10.91 1.38
N ALA A 40 -6.47 10.68 2.67
CA ALA A 40 -5.44 10.71 3.70
C ALA A 40 -4.81 9.33 3.96
N ALA A 41 -3.48 9.19 4.00
CA ALA A 41 -2.81 7.91 4.22
C ALA A 41 -2.87 7.49 5.71
N THR A 42 -3.37 6.28 6.01
CA THR A 42 -3.46 5.77 7.38
C THR A 42 -2.10 5.26 7.86
N LEU A 43 -1.50 5.93 8.85
CA LEU A 43 -0.19 5.68 9.46
C LEU A 43 -0.20 4.62 10.57
N PHE A 44 -1.32 4.45 11.26
CA PHE A 44 -1.51 3.49 12.37
C PHE A 44 -2.99 3.18 12.49
N SER A 45 -3.34 1.94 12.79
CA SER A 45 -4.70 1.57 13.14
C SER A 45 -4.72 0.42 14.14
N ASP A 46 -5.79 0.35 14.92
CA ASP A 46 -6.08 -0.78 15.80
C ASP A 46 -7.60 -0.83 16.06
N ASP A 47 -8.23 -1.92 15.65
CA ASP A 47 -9.65 -2.23 15.88
C ASP A 47 -9.85 -3.22 17.04
N PHE A 48 -8.75 -3.72 17.64
CA PHE A 48 -8.74 -4.69 18.75
C PHE A 48 -9.41 -6.04 18.46
N GLU A 49 -9.81 -6.32 17.22
CA GLU A 49 -10.52 -7.57 16.85
C GLU A 49 -9.63 -8.82 16.93
N ASP A 50 -8.32 -8.62 16.98
CA ASP A 50 -7.33 -9.66 17.26
C ASP A 50 -7.30 -10.12 18.74
N GLY A 51 -8.17 -9.53 19.57
CA GLY A 51 -8.35 -9.87 20.97
C GLY A 51 -7.21 -9.44 21.89
N ASN A 52 -6.26 -8.63 21.40
CA ASN A 52 -5.11 -8.20 22.19
C ASN A 52 -4.82 -6.69 22.04
N SER A 53 -3.90 -6.19 22.86
CA SER A 53 -3.52 -4.76 22.87
C SER A 53 -2.03 -4.59 22.55
N THR A 54 -1.49 -5.47 21.71
CA THR A 54 -0.08 -5.43 21.30
C THR A 54 0.22 -4.10 20.63
N GLY A 55 1.37 -3.49 20.95
CA GLY A 55 1.70 -2.15 20.48
C GLY A 55 1.17 -1.00 21.34
N TRP A 56 0.30 -1.26 22.32
CA TRP A 56 -0.16 -0.26 23.29
C TRP A 56 0.59 -0.33 24.62
N SER A 57 1.09 0.82 25.06
CA SER A 57 1.65 1.00 26.40
C SER A 57 0.69 1.79 27.29
N LYS A 58 0.38 1.27 28.47
CA LYS A 58 -0.68 1.79 29.35
C LYS A 58 -0.09 2.54 30.54
N SER A 59 -0.81 3.53 31.04
CA SER A 59 -0.49 4.23 32.29
C SER A 59 -1.77 4.54 33.05
N GLY A 60 -1.85 4.07 34.30
CA GLY A 60 -3.04 4.20 35.14
C GLY A 60 -4.26 3.42 34.61
N GLY A 61 -5.28 3.30 35.47
CA GLY A 61 -6.52 2.61 35.15
C GLY A 61 -6.40 1.10 35.02
N SER A 62 -7.47 0.48 34.52
CA SER A 62 -7.59 -0.96 34.30
C SER A 62 -8.01 -1.19 32.86
N TRP A 63 -7.12 -1.77 32.05
CA TRP A 63 -7.24 -1.84 30.60
C TRP A 63 -7.20 -3.27 30.07
N SER A 64 -8.18 -3.65 29.29
CA SER A 64 -8.28 -4.99 28.68
C SER A 64 -9.01 -4.92 27.34
N VAL A 65 -8.66 -5.82 26.42
CA VAL A 65 -9.53 -6.06 25.25
C VAL A 65 -10.65 -7.00 25.68
N THR A 66 -11.90 -6.64 25.35
CA THR A 66 -13.08 -7.39 25.76
C THR A 66 -14.23 -7.19 24.78
N ALA A 67 -15.19 -8.12 24.77
CA ALA A 67 -16.34 -8.06 23.87
C ALA A 67 -17.39 -7.04 24.35
N ASP A 68 -17.91 -6.26 23.40
CA ASP A 68 -18.98 -5.27 23.57
C ASP A 68 -19.77 -5.11 22.26
N GLY A 69 -20.20 -6.26 21.73
CA GLY A 69 -20.65 -6.42 20.34
C GLY A 69 -19.49 -6.90 19.46
N SER A 70 -18.45 -6.07 19.34
CA SER A 70 -17.13 -6.37 18.76
C SER A 70 -16.06 -6.36 19.86
N GLN A 71 -14.80 -6.69 19.58
CA GLN A 71 -13.74 -6.49 20.57
C GLN A 71 -13.46 -4.99 20.72
N VAL A 72 -13.29 -4.54 21.95
CA VAL A 72 -12.99 -3.13 22.23
C VAL A 72 -11.88 -3.04 23.25
N TYR A 73 -11.08 -1.99 23.14
CA TYR A 73 -10.12 -1.69 24.19
C TYR A 73 -10.80 -0.93 25.32
N ARG A 74 -11.05 -1.66 26.41
CA ARG A 74 -11.86 -1.22 27.54
C ARG A 74 -10.99 -0.67 28.65
N GLN A 75 -11.31 0.54 29.09
CA GLN A 75 -10.89 1.09 30.37
C GLN A 75 -12.08 1.06 31.34
N THR A 76 -11.88 0.54 32.56
CA THR A 76 -12.99 0.44 33.55
C THR A 76 -12.89 1.32 34.80
N SER A 77 -11.74 1.93 35.11
CA SER A 77 -11.54 2.69 36.36
C SER A 77 -11.94 4.17 36.24
N THR A 78 -12.83 4.63 37.11
CA THR A 78 -13.14 6.07 37.26
C THR A 78 -12.24 6.78 38.28
N GLY A 79 -11.32 6.06 38.92
CA GLY A 79 -10.46 6.57 39.99
C GLY A 79 -9.05 7.00 39.57
N ALA A 80 -8.70 6.88 38.28
CA ALA A 80 -7.37 7.18 37.78
C ALA A 80 -7.41 8.05 36.52
N ASP A 81 -6.34 8.83 36.31
CA ASP A 81 -6.07 9.48 35.02
C ASP A 81 -5.41 8.46 34.07
N ALA A 82 -6.25 7.69 33.38
CA ALA A 82 -5.81 6.55 32.58
C ALA A 82 -5.52 6.94 31.13
N LYS A 83 -4.41 6.44 30.61
CA LYS A 83 -3.97 6.68 29.22
C LYS A 83 -3.41 5.39 28.61
N ALA A 84 -3.56 5.26 27.31
CA ALA A 84 -2.83 4.29 26.51
C ALA A 84 -2.19 5.00 25.32
N GLN A 85 -0.92 4.71 25.03
CA GLN A 85 -0.19 5.29 23.91
C GLN A 85 0.25 4.18 22.95
N ALA A 86 0.30 4.49 21.65
CA ALA A 86 0.75 3.58 20.62
C ALA A 86 1.35 4.34 19.43
N GLY A 87 1.92 3.59 18.49
CA GLY A 87 2.44 4.14 17.25
C GLY A 87 3.82 4.78 17.34
N ALA A 88 4.31 5.17 16.16
CA ALA A 88 5.56 5.89 15.97
C ALA A 88 5.40 7.38 16.28
N THR A 89 6.46 8.17 16.10
CA THR A 89 6.41 9.62 16.22
C THR A 89 6.12 10.25 14.86
N TRP A 90 5.08 11.08 14.75
CA TRP A 90 4.73 11.79 13.51
C TRP A 90 4.59 13.29 13.73
N THR A 91 4.88 14.09 12.71
CA THR A 91 4.80 15.56 12.70
C THR A 91 3.41 16.08 12.29
N GLY A 92 2.76 15.41 11.35
CA GLY A 92 1.36 15.63 10.96
C GLY A 92 0.51 14.43 11.32
N GLN A 93 -0.59 14.64 12.05
CA GLN A 93 -1.46 13.55 12.54
C GLN A 93 -2.91 13.95 12.49
N SER A 94 -3.76 13.13 11.88
CA SER A 94 -5.20 13.09 12.10
C SER A 94 -5.50 11.82 12.88
N VAL A 95 -5.73 11.95 14.18
CA VAL A 95 -5.97 10.82 15.10
C VAL A 95 -7.47 10.65 15.29
N SER A 96 -8.01 9.51 14.87
CA SER A 96 -9.42 9.17 14.99
C SER A 96 -9.63 7.91 15.81
N ALA A 97 -10.72 7.85 16.58
CA ALA A 97 -11.17 6.63 17.24
C ALA A 97 -12.69 6.70 17.51
N ARG A 98 -13.35 5.54 17.50
CA ARG A 98 -14.64 5.41 18.18
C ARG A 98 -14.40 5.36 19.69
N VAL A 99 -15.15 6.18 20.41
CA VAL A 99 -15.07 6.33 21.86
C VAL A 99 -16.46 6.24 22.44
N LYS A 100 -16.68 5.27 23.33
CA LYS A 100 -17.91 5.14 24.10
C LYS A 100 -17.63 5.47 25.57
N PRO A 101 -18.02 6.66 26.06
CA PRO A 101 -17.97 6.94 27.49
C PRO A 101 -18.90 5.95 28.21
N ILE A 102 -18.41 5.29 29.25
CA ILE A 102 -19.21 4.35 30.06
C ILE A 102 -19.63 5.00 31.36
N ALA A 103 -18.71 5.73 32.01
CA ALA A 103 -18.97 6.45 33.23
C ALA A 103 -17.99 7.60 33.40
N PHE A 104 -18.43 8.71 33.99
CA PHE A 104 -17.57 9.81 34.39
C PHE A 104 -17.54 9.88 35.92
N GLY A 105 -16.35 10.03 36.52
CA GLY A 105 -16.24 10.22 37.97
C GLY A 105 -16.93 11.49 38.48
N ASN A 106 -17.01 12.53 37.64
CA ASN A 106 -17.86 13.70 37.81
C ASN A 106 -18.01 14.45 36.46
N SER A 107 -18.79 15.54 36.43
CA SER A 107 -19.11 16.28 35.20
C SER A 107 -17.88 16.91 34.49
N THR A 108 -16.77 17.15 35.18
CA THR A 108 -15.56 17.73 34.57
C THR A 108 -14.62 16.67 33.97
N ARG A 109 -14.88 15.39 34.22
CA ARG A 109 -14.07 14.26 33.75
C ARG A 109 -14.34 13.94 32.30
N SER A 110 -13.38 13.30 31.65
CA SER A 110 -13.34 13.29 30.19
C SER A 110 -12.70 12.05 29.58
N VAL A 111 -13.16 11.72 28.38
CA VAL A 111 -12.63 10.64 27.54
C VAL A 111 -12.29 11.17 26.15
N GLY A 112 -11.29 10.62 25.46
CA GLY A 112 -11.03 10.99 24.08
C GLY A 112 -9.69 10.54 23.52
N VAL A 113 -9.18 11.27 22.52
CA VAL A 113 -7.96 10.95 21.77
C VAL A 113 -6.88 12.00 21.98
N ALA A 114 -5.61 11.60 21.82
CA ALA A 114 -4.44 12.46 21.91
C ALA A 114 -3.57 12.36 20.65
N ALA A 115 -3.01 13.50 20.25
CA ALA A 115 -2.09 13.64 19.12
C ALA A 115 -0.79 14.32 19.60
N ARG A 116 0.30 14.05 18.87
CA ARG A 116 1.65 14.56 19.17
C ARG A 116 2.06 14.33 20.63
N LEU A 117 1.79 13.12 21.13
CA LEU A 117 2.13 12.70 22.48
C LEU A 117 3.63 12.45 22.59
N GLN A 118 4.36 13.41 23.17
CA GLN A 118 5.80 13.31 23.42
C GLN A 118 6.08 12.55 24.72
N SER A 119 5.18 12.71 25.70
CA SER A 119 5.15 11.97 26.96
C SER A 119 3.73 11.99 27.51
N LEU A 120 3.46 11.19 28.55
CA LEU A 120 2.16 11.14 29.22
C LEU A 120 1.73 12.44 29.92
N SER A 121 2.57 13.48 29.86
CA SER A 121 2.33 14.82 30.42
C SER A 121 2.50 15.95 29.40
N ASN A 122 2.81 15.64 28.13
CA ASN A 122 3.05 16.62 27.06
C ASN A 122 2.40 16.16 25.73
N TYR A 123 1.24 16.72 25.38
CA TYR A 123 0.45 16.34 24.19
C TYR A 123 -0.70 17.33 23.90
N TYR A 124 -1.34 17.19 22.73
CA TYR A 124 -2.67 17.77 22.46
C TYR A 124 -3.75 16.70 22.56
N SER A 125 -4.96 17.08 22.96
CA SER A 125 -6.09 16.14 23.02
C SER A 125 -7.42 16.77 22.63
N LEU A 126 -8.30 15.93 22.07
CA LEU A 126 -9.72 16.21 21.90
C LEU A 126 -10.49 15.27 22.81
N VAL A 127 -11.29 15.84 23.71
CA VAL A 127 -12.02 15.06 24.72
C VAL A 127 -13.48 15.46 24.85
N LEU A 128 -14.33 14.49 25.15
CA LEU A 128 -15.70 14.68 25.59
C LEU A 128 -15.76 14.70 27.12
N THR A 129 -16.48 15.65 27.70
CA THR A 129 -16.65 15.78 29.17
C THR A 129 -18.01 15.28 29.63
N GLY A 130 -18.10 14.86 30.89
CA GLY A 130 -19.37 14.51 31.55
C GLY A 130 -20.37 15.67 31.67
N SER A 131 -19.96 16.90 31.39
CA SER A 131 -20.79 18.10 31.35
C SER A 131 -21.39 18.38 29.98
N GLY A 132 -21.17 17.50 28.98
CA GLY A 132 -21.69 17.69 27.62
C GLY A 132 -20.89 18.71 26.81
N THR A 133 -19.56 18.66 26.88
CA THR A 133 -18.69 19.50 26.03
C THR A 133 -17.63 18.69 25.32
N ALA A 134 -17.27 19.10 24.10
CA ALA A 134 -16.03 18.72 23.44
C ALA A 134 -14.98 19.81 23.68
N GLN A 135 -13.79 19.42 24.12
CA GLN A 135 -12.71 20.35 24.43
C GLN A 135 -11.42 19.95 23.70
N LEU A 136 -10.87 20.91 22.96
CA LEU A 136 -9.54 20.84 22.40
C LEU A 136 -8.54 21.42 23.40
N ARG A 137 -7.57 20.62 23.84
CA ARG A 137 -6.69 20.94 24.96
C ARG A 137 -5.22 20.78 24.57
N ARG A 138 -4.38 21.59 25.19
CA ARG A 138 -2.93 21.36 25.32
C ARG A 138 -2.64 20.89 26.74
N VAL A 139 -1.85 19.85 26.90
CA VAL A 139 -1.30 19.40 28.19
C VAL A 139 0.21 19.57 28.15
N SER A 140 0.77 20.34 29.07
CA SER A 140 2.21 20.61 29.16
C SER A 140 2.67 20.51 30.61
N GLY A 141 3.64 19.63 30.89
CA GLY A 141 4.06 19.31 32.26
C GLY A 141 2.91 18.80 33.15
N GLY A 142 1.86 18.23 32.57
CA GLY A 142 0.64 17.82 33.27
C GLY A 142 -0.40 18.93 33.49
N GLY A 143 -0.06 20.19 33.22
CA GLY A 143 -0.99 21.31 33.27
C GLY A 143 -1.90 21.34 32.04
N VAL A 144 -3.21 21.47 32.24
CA VAL A 144 -4.22 21.50 31.16
C VAL A 144 -4.55 22.94 30.79
N THR A 145 -4.42 23.27 29.50
CA THR A 145 -4.93 24.51 28.89
C THR A 145 -6.01 24.16 27.87
N THR A 146 -7.24 24.65 28.05
CA THR A 146 -8.29 24.50 27.04
C THR A 146 -8.12 25.56 25.96
N LEU A 147 -7.94 25.12 24.72
CA LEU A 147 -7.72 25.98 23.56
C LEU A 147 -9.04 26.36 22.87
N ALA A 148 -9.99 25.43 22.85
CA ALA A 148 -11.33 25.65 22.32
C ALA A 148 -12.34 24.69 22.97
N THR A 149 -13.60 25.12 23.04
CA THR A 149 -14.71 24.36 23.64
C THR A 149 -15.95 24.48 22.75
N ALA A 150 -16.70 23.38 22.63
CA ALA A 150 -18.04 23.37 22.05
C ALA A 150 -18.99 22.51 22.88
N THR A 151 -20.27 22.87 22.86
CA THR A 151 -21.32 22.05 23.48
C THR A 151 -21.64 20.86 22.60
N VAL A 152 -21.63 19.66 23.18
CA VAL A 152 -21.94 18.41 22.49
C VAL A 152 -22.79 17.54 23.42
N ALA A 153 -23.87 16.95 22.93
CA ALA A 153 -24.66 16.01 23.73
C ALA A 153 -23.85 14.73 23.99
N VAL A 154 -23.35 14.57 25.22
CA VAL A 154 -22.56 13.41 25.65
C VAL A 154 -23.40 12.54 26.58
N SER A 155 -23.68 11.32 26.14
CA SER A 155 -24.49 10.33 26.84
C SER A 155 -23.65 9.07 27.08
N PRO A 156 -23.48 8.62 28.34
CA PRO A 156 -22.84 7.35 28.62
C PRO A 156 -23.52 6.17 27.89
N GLY A 157 -22.73 5.20 27.46
CA GLY A 157 -23.18 4.05 26.66
C GLY A 157 -23.34 4.34 25.16
N THR A 158 -23.13 5.57 24.71
CA THR A 158 -23.23 5.97 23.29
C THR A 158 -21.85 6.05 22.64
N TRP A 159 -21.72 5.53 21.42
CA TRP A 159 -20.50 5.67 20.63
C TRP A 159 -20.40 7.06 19.99
N TYR A 160 -19.20 7.63 20.06
CA TYR A 160 -18.82 8.88 19.38
C TYR A 160 -17.56 8.65 18.56
N THR A 161 -17.51 9.12 17.33
CA THR A 161 -16.26 9.15 16.56
C THR A 161 -15.57 10.47 16.83
N LEU A 162 -14.41 10.43 17.47
CA LEU A 162 -13.57 11.60 17.71
C LEU A 162 -12.45 11.63 16.70
N ARG A 163 -12.14 12.80 16.13
CA ARG A 163 -10.95 13.03 15.30
C ARG A 163 -10.23 14.30 15.71
N LEU A 164 -8.91 14.23 15.90
CA LEU A 164 -8.04 15.36 16.16
C LEU A 164 -7.00 15.49 15.04
N ASP A 165 -7.13 16.53 14.23
CA ASP A 165 -6.17 16.90 13.20
C ASP A 165 -5.13 17.86 13.81
N ALA A 166 -3.85 17.52 13.73
CA ALA A 166 -2.71 18.27 14.23
C ALA A 166 -1.64 18.41 13.12
N PHE A 167 -1.71 19.50 12.37
CA PHE A 167 -0.87 19.78 11.20
C PHE A 167 -0.24 21.16 11.29
N GLY A 168 1.09 21.24 11.19
CA GLY A 168 1.80 22.49 11.48
C GLY A 168 1.45 23.00 12.89
N SER A 169 1.01 24.24 13.02
CA SER A 169 0.46 24.80 14.27
C SER A 169 -1.06 24.69 14.36
N SER A 170 -1.75 24.13 13.36
CA SER A 170 -3.21 24.04 13.31
C SER A 170 -3.69 22.79 14.03
N LEU A 171 -4.69 22.98 14.90
CA LEU A 171 -5.38 21.92 15.63
C LEU A 171 -6.88 22.00 15.33
N THR A 172 -7.48 20.90 14.88
CA THR A 172 -8.91 20.86 14.57
C THR A 172 -9.53 19.59 15.14
N GLY A 173 -10.59 19.76 15.93
CA GLY A 173 -11.31 18.66 16.57
C GLY A 173 -12.68 18.43 15.95
N TYR A 174 -13.02 17.17 15.73
CA TYR A 174 -14.28 16.72 15.18
C TYR A 174 -14.97 15.71 16.09
N VAL A 175 -16.30 15.79 16.17
CA VAL A 175 -17.16 14.80 16.82
C VAL A 175 -18.19 14.33 15.81
N ASN A 176 -18.27 13.01 15.59
CA ASN A 176 -19.16 12.39 14.61
C ASN A 176 -19.03 13.05 13.22
N GLY A 177 -17.78 13.28 12.81
CA GLY A 177 -17.44 13.96 11.55
C GLY A 177 -17.61 15.48 11.56
N THR A 178 -18.38 16.06 12.49
CA THR A 178 -18.63 17.52 12.55
C THR A 178 -17.46 18.23 13.21
N GLN A 179 -16.92 19.27 12.56
CA GLN A 179 -15.91 20.12 13.18
C GLN A 179 -16.53 20.88 14.36
N VAL A 180 -16.00 20.67 15.56
CA VAL A 180 -16.52 21.28 16.80
C VAL A 180 -15.54 22.28 17.42
N ALA A 181 -14.25 22.17 17.13
CA ALA A 181 -13.24 23.02 17.75
C ALA A 181 -12.06 23.24 16.79
N THR A 182 -11.47 24.43 16.81
CA THR A 182 -10.20 24.71 16.14
C THR A 182 -9.35 25.66 16.99
N ALA A 183 -8.04 25.52 16.90
CA ALA A 183 -7.07 26.36 17.59
C ALA A 183 -5.75 26.41 16.82
N THR A 184 -4.90 27.38 17.14
CA THR A 184 -3.52 27.46 16.66
C THR A 184 -2.57 27.41 17.85
N ASP A 185 -1.69 26.41 17.87
CA ASP A 185 -0.67 26.23 18.92
C ASP A 185 0.50 25.42 18.34
N SER A 186 1.74 25.86 18.60
CA SER A 186 2.97 25.26 18.06
C SER A 186 3.86 24.59 19.12
N THR A 187 3.37 24.44 20.34
CA THR A 187 4.11 23.90 21.49
C THR A 187 4.67 22.50 21.23
N PHE A 188 3.91 21.61 20.56
CA PHE A 188 4.37 20.28 20.19
C PHE A 188 4.32 20.10 18.68
N SER A 189 5.46 19.83 18.06
CA SER A 189 5.58 19.68 16.60
C SER A 189 5.46 18.23 16.13
N SER A 190 5.67 17.26 17.01
CA SER A 190 5.53 15.82 16.73
C SER A 190 5.32 15.01 18.01
N GLY A 191 4.87 13.76 17.87
CA GLY A 191 4.77 12.79 18.97
C GLY A 191 4.03 11.52 18.56
N ARG A 192 3.63 10.68 19.50
CA ARG A 192 2.82 9.48 19.25
C ARG A 192 1.32 9.80 19.35
N ILE A 193 0.47 8.78 19.28
CA ILE A 193 -0.97 8.91 19.57
C ILE A 193 -1.33 8.33 20.93
N GLY A 194 -2.53 8.65 21.40
CA GLY A 194 -3.05 8.03 22.61
C GLY A 194 -4.57 8.07 22.77
N LEU A 195 -5.04 7.21 23.67
CA LEU A 195 -6.42 7.12 24.14
C LEU A 195 -6.47 7.58 25.60
N MET A 196 -7.47 8.40 25.92
CA MET A 196 -7.53 9.16 27.16
C MET A 196 -8.81 8.87 27.91
N ALA A 197 -8.69 8.54 29.19
CA ALA A 197 -9.80 8.29 30.09
C ALA A 197 -9.47 8.90 31.47
N SER A 198 -9.66 10.22 31.59
CA SER A 198 -9.33 10.98 32.79
C SER A 198 -10.44 10.82 33.83
N TYR A 199 -10.23 9.94 34.81
CA TYR A 199 -11.21 9.61 35.87
C TYR A 199 -12.58 9.23 35.28
N ALA A 200 -12.55 8.41 34.22
CA ALA A 200 -13.71 8.00 33.46
C ALA A 200 -13.50 6.59 32.92
N GLY A 201 -14.59 5.81 32.82
CA GLY A 201 -14.62 4.54 32.11
C GLY A 201 -14.98 4.75 30.64
N ALA A 202 -14.34 4.02 29.73
CA ALA A 202 -14.60 4.11 28.30
C ALA A 202 -14.27 2.81 27.56
N ALA A 203 -14.93 2.61 26.42
CA ALA A 203 -14.48 1.68 25.39
C ALA A 203 -13.95 2.47 24.19
N PHE A 204 -12.85 1.99 23.63
CA PHE A 204 -12.22 2.54 22.44
C PHE A 204 -12.16 1.46 21.37
N ASP A 205 -12.36 1.88 20.14
CA ASP A 205 -12.45 0.99 18.99
C ASP A 205 -12.12 1.80 17.71
N ASP A 206 -11.79 1.12 16.61
CA ASP A 206 -11.44 1.71 15.31
C ASP A 206 -10.47 2.88 15.41
N VAL A 207 -9.36 2.69 16.13
CA VAL A 207 -8.30 3.69 16.21
C VAL A 207 -7.65 3.78 14.83
N THR A 208 -7.48 5.00 14.33
CA THR A 208 -6.79 5.28 13.07
C THR A 208 -5.98 6.57 13.22
N VAL A 209 -4.86 6.65 12.52
CA VAL A 209 -4.02 7.84 12.42
C VAL A 209 -3.72 8.07 10.95
N SER A 210 -3.80 9.30 10.47
CA SER A 210 -3.34 9.65 9.11
C SER A 210 -2.38 10.84 9.10
N ASP A 211 -1.58 10.98 8.04
CA ASP A 211 -0.65 12.11 7.84
C ASP A 211 -1.25 13.25 7.01
N THR A 212 -2.57 13.26 6.90
CA THR A 212 -3.33 14.19 6.06
C THR A 212 -4.58 14.61 6.81
N ALA A 213 -4.83 15.92 6.86
CA ALA A 213 -5.98 16.48 7.57
C ALA A 213 -7.28 16.03 6.90
N GLY A 214 -8.24 15.53 7.67
CA GLY A 214 -9.51 15.05 7.11
C GLY A 214 -10.32 16.20 6.48
N PRO A 215 -11.13 15.96 5.44
CA PRO A 215 -12.00 16.99 4.90
C PRO A 215 -13.02 17.45 5.96
N GLY A 216 -13.21 18.76 6.06
CA GLY A 216 -14.27 19.36 6.88
C GLY A 216 -15.66 19.06 6.30
N THR A 217 -16.63 18.81 7.19
CA THR A 217 -18.03 18.40 6.95
C THR A 217 -18.78 19.04 5.77
N PRO A 218 -19.78 18.32 5.20
CA PRO A 218 -21.09 18.88 4.85
C PRO A 218 -22.11 18.67 6.00
N THR A 219 -22.99 19.65 6.24
CA THR A 219 -24.07 19.66 7.28
C THR A 219 -25.46 19.40 6.66
N PRO A 220 -26.58 19.31 7.42
CA PRO A 220 -27.37 18.10 7.68
C PRO A 220 -28.77 18.06 7.02
N SER A 221 -29.44 16.90 6.99
CA SER A 221 -30.91 16.86 6.89
C SER A 221 -31.53 15.59 7.47
N GLY A 222 -32.39 15.76 8.50
CA GLY A 222 -33.68 15.06 8.71
C GLY A 222 -33.72 13.55 9.02
N SER A 223 -34.29 13.21 10.19
CA SER A 223 -34.74 11.87 10.64
C SER A 223 -36.22 11.62 10.30
N PRO A 224 -36.84 10.42 10.45
CA PRO A 224 -36.40 9.05 10.16
C PRO A 224 -37.37 8.32 9.18
N GLN A 225 -36.88 7.36 8.39
CA GLN A 225 -37.74 6.30 7.85
C GLN A 225 -37.13 4.90 8.05
N SER A 226 -38.03 3.97 8.37
CA SER A 226 -37.91 2.54 8.62
C SER A 226 -37.18 1.77 7.49
N PRO A 227 -36.73 0.53 7.74
CA PRO A 227 -35.57 -0.08 7.07
C PRO A 227 -35.89 -0.64 5.68
N SER A 228 -34.88 -0.64 4.79
CA SER A 228 -34.60 -1.59 3.69
C SER A 228 -33.90 -0.87 2.50
N PRO A 229 -33.11 -1.54 1.62
CA PRO A 229 -32.25 -2.73 1.75
C PRO A 229 -30.75 -2.36 1.53
N SER A 230 -29.88 -3.38 1.50
CA SER A 230 -28.42 -3.36 1.25
C SER A 230 -27.89 -2.26 0.31
N PRO A 231 -26.65 -1.76 0.52
CA PRO A 231 -26.03 -0.82 -0.40
C PRO A 231 -25.80 -1.52 -1.74
N SER A 232 -26.43 -1.00 -2.80
CA SER A 232 -26.04 -1.35 -4.16
C SER A 232 -24.67 -0.74 -4.42
N SER A 233 -23.67 -1.58 -4.68
CA SER A 233 -22.37 -1.18 -5.19
C SER A 233 -22.55 -0.52 -6.56
N SER A 234 -22.41 0.80 -6.63
CA SER A 234 -22.14 1.42 -7.93
C SER A 234 -20.85 0.79 -8.49
N PRO A 235 -20.82 0.34 -9.75
CA PRO A 235 -19.61 -0.21 -10.34
C PRO A 235 -18.48 0.81 -10.27
N PRO A 236 -17.23 0.38 -10.02
CA PRO A 236 -16.10 1.29 -10.05
C PRO A 236 -15.99 1.97 -11.43
N PRO A 237 -15.54 3.24 -11.48
CA PRO A 237 -15.47 3.98 -12.74
C PRO A 237 -14.49 3.34 -13.73
N PRO A 238 -14.57 3.69 -15.03
CA PRO A 238 -13.59 3.23 -16.02
C PRO A 238 -12.16 3.63 -15.64
N GLY A 239 -11.22 2.69 -15.72
CA GLY A 239 -9.80 2.93 -15.41
C GLY A 239 -8.96 3.41 -16.59
N THR A 240 -7.82 4.03 -16.28
CA THR A 240 -6.92 4.66 -17.27
C THR A 240 -5.47 4.15 -17.23
N CYS A 241 -5.19 3.11 -16.43
CA CYS A 241 -3.86 2.51 -16.32
C CYS A 241 -3.39 1.90 -17.64
N ASN A 242 -2.06 1.88 -17.83
CA ASN A 242 -1.45 1.28 -19.01
C ASN A 242 -1.48 -0.25 -18.92
N THR A 243 -2.41 -0.87 -19.63
CA THR A 243 -2.55 -2.34 -19.73
C THR A 243 -1.70 -2.97 -20.83
N GLY A 244 -0.94 -2.17 -21.58
CA GLY A 244 -0.08 -2.63 -22.66
C GLY A 244 1.24 -3.22 -22.16
N GLY A 245 1.96 -3.89 -23.06
CA GLY A 245 3.23 -4.56 -22.78
C GLY A 245 3.11 -6.08 -22.74
N THR A 246 4.26 -6.75 -22.88
CA THR A 246 4.36 -8.20 -22.85
C THR A 246 5.61 -8.60 -22.08
N PRO A 247 5.59 -9.68 -21.28
CA PRO A 247 6.78 -10.14 -20.59
C PRO A 247 7.84 -10.62 -21.58
N VAL A 248 9.11 -10.48 -21.19
CA VAL A 248 10.20 -11.31 -21.69
C VAL A 248 10.50 -12.35 -20.60
N GLY A 249 10.88 -13.56 -20.97
CA GLY A 249 11.13 -14.63 -20.00
C GLY A 249 10.02 -15.67 -19.90
N PHE A 250 10.04 -16.44 -18.83
CA PHE A 250 9.19 -17.61 -18.70
C PHE A 250 7.68 -17.31 -18.68
N ALA A 251 7.26 -16.11 -18.26
CA ALA A 251 5.85 -15.72 -18.35
C ALA A 251 5.34 -15.56 -19.80
N ALA A 252 6.22 -15.49 -20.80
CA ALA A 252 5.88 -15.40 -22.21
C ALA A 252 5.79 -16.76 -22.92
N VAL A 253 6.24 -17.84 -22.26
CA VAL A 253 6.35 -19.17 -22.87
C VAL A 253 4.97 -19.76 -23.15
N ASN A 254 4.87 -20.55 -24.22
CA ASN A 254 3.69 -21.36 -24.49
C ASN A 254 3.79 -22.69 -23.73
N ALA A 255 3.08 -22.80 -22.61
CA ALA A 255 3.06 -23.99 -21.79
C ALA A 255 1.75 -24.14 -21.01
N TRP A 256 1.43 -25.38 -20.62
CA TRP A 256 0.28 -25.69 -19.75
C TRP A 256 -1.04 -25.08 -20.25
N GLY A 257 -1.25 -25.08 -21.57
CA GLY A 257 -2.48 -24.55 -22.18
C GLY A 257 -2.56 -23.02 -22.25
N ARG A 258 -1.48 -22.30 -21.92
CA ARG A 258 -1.37 -20.86 -22.10
C ARG A 258 -0.21 -20.48 -23.02
N ASN A 259 -0.46 -19.48 -23.87
CA ASN A 259 0.51 -18.93 -24.80
C ASN A 259 0.95 -17.55 -24.29
N GLY A 260 1.79 -17.56 -23.26
CA GLY A 260 2.22 -16.37 -22.55
C GLY A 260 1.17 -15.75 -21.62
N THR A 261 1.55 -14.64 -20.99
CA THR A 261 0.76 -13.91 -19.99
C THR A 261 0.17 -12.64 -20.57
N THR A 262 -1.15 -12.52 -20.52
CA THR A 262 -1.95 -11.40 -21.02
C THR A 262 -2.84 -10.75 -19.94
N GLY A 263 -2.83 -11.30 -18.72
CA GLY A 263 -3.56 -10.73 -17.59
C GLY A 263 -5.07 -10.62 -17.84
N GLY A 264 -5.60 -9.41 -17.66
CA GLY A 264 -7.00 -9.03 -17.87
C GLY A 264 -7.37 -8.64 -19.30
N ALA A 265 -6.52 -8.90 -20.30
CA ALA A 265 -6.80 -8.59 -21.70
C ALA A 265 -8.17 -9.15 -22.16
N GLY A 266 -8.93 -8.34 -22.89
CA GLY A 266 -10.31 -8.64 -23.30
C GLY A 266 -11.38 -8.42 -22.22
N GLY A 267 -10.97 -8.13 -20.98
CA GLY A 267 -11.85 -7.75 -19.88
C GLY A 267 -12.13 -6.25 -19.80
N ALA A 268 -13.04 -5.88 -18.90
CA ALA A 268 -13.27 -4.48 -18.56
C ALA A 268 -12.03 -3.86 -17.88
N THR A 269 -11.93 -2.53 -17.95
CA THR A 269 -10.90 -1.78 -17.23
C THR A 269 -11.59 -0.86 -16.24
N ILE A 270 -11.27 -1.04 -14.96
CA ILE A 270 -11.88 -0.31 -13.85
C ILE A 270 -10.81 0.41 -13.02
N GLU A 271 -11.17 1.48 -12.36
CA GLU A 271 -10.33 2.16 -11.36
C GLU A 271 -10.83 1.82 -9.96
N VAL A 272 -9.91 1.51 -9.05
CA VAL A 272 -10.19 1.27 -7.63
C VAL A 272 -9.29 2.16 -6.78
N ASP A 273 -9.83 2.74 -5.72
CA ASP A 273 -9.08 3.56 -4.77
C ASP A 273 -9.37 3.20 -3.29
N THR A 274 -10.17 2.15 -3.06
CA THR A 274 -10.43 1.59 -1.74
C THR A 274 -10.03 0.13 -1.62
N ALA A 275 -9.74 -0.31 -0.38
CA ALA A 275 -9.41 -1.70 -0.10
C ALA A 275 -10.55 -2.66 -0.47
N ALA A 276 -11.79 -2.30 -0.16
CA ALA A 276 -12.95 -3.13 -0.45
C ALA A 276 -13.15 -3.34 -1.95
N GLU A 277 -13.02 -2.28 -2.76
CA GLU A 277 -13.11 -2.39 -4.22
C GLU A 277 -11.96 -3.20 -4.80
N LEU A 278 -10.73 -2.95 -4.35
CA LEU A 278 -9.55 -3.68 -4.80
C LEU A 278 -9.69 -5.17 -4.50
N ILE A 279 -9.96 -5.55 -3.25
CA ILE A 279 -10.09 -6.94 -2.82
C ILE A 279 -11.24 -7.63 -3.55
N ALA A 280 -12.38 -6.96 -3.74
CA ALA A 280 -13.48 -7.49 -4.51
C ALA A 280 -13.09 -7.71 -5.98
N ALA A 281 -12.44 -6.71 -6.61
CA ALA A 281 -12.05 -6.74 -8.02
C ALA A 281 -11.05 -7.84 -8.34
N ILE A 282 -9.99 -8.00 -7.54
CA ILE A 282 -8.95 -9.01 -7.77
C ILE A 282 -9.47 -10.44 -7.60
N ALA A 283 -10.54 -10.62 -6.81
CA ALA A 283 -11.19 -11.91 -6.61
C ALA A 283 -12.24 -12.26 -7.69
N GLN A 284 -12.67 -11.30 -8.53
CA GLN A 284 -13.72 -11.54 -9.53
C GLN A 284 -13.35 -12.64 -10.53
N THR A 285 -14.32 -13.38 -11.04
CA THR A 285 -14.06 -14.37 -12.09
C THR A 285 -13.90 -13.71 -13.46
N GLY A 286 -13.04 -14.28 -14.31
CA GLY A 286 -12.83 -13.83 -15.69
C GLY A 286 -11.85 -12.64 -15.84
N PRO A 287 -11.56 -12.24 -17.09
CA PRO A 287 -10.62 -11.17 -17.38
C PRO A 287 -11.03 -9.81 -16.80
N LEU A 288 -10.12 -9.15 -16.07
CA LEU A 288 -10.33 -7.78 -15.55
C LEU A 288 -9.02 -7.01 -15.43
N ASN A 289 -9.01 -5.75 -15.88
CA ASN A 289 -7.94 -4.81 -15.62
C ASN A 289 -8.34 -3.88 -14.48
N VAL A 290 -7.56 -3.89 -13.41
CA VAL A 290 -7.77 -3.17 -12.15
C VAL A 290 -6.72 -2.09 -12.04
N CYS A 291 -7.09 -0.86 -12.35
CA CYS A 291 -6.26 0.32 -12.20
C CYS A 291 -6.31 0.79 -10.74
N VAL A 292 -5.24 0.60 -10.00
CA VAL A 292 -5.14 0.98 -8.59
C VAL A 292 -4.70 2.43 -8.50
N LYS A 293 -5.42 3.24 -7.74
CA LYS A 293 -5.12 4.66 -7.58
C LYS A 293 -4.85 5.01 -6.13
N GLY A 294 -3.68 5.60 -5.91
CA GLY A 294 -3.17 5.89 -4.58
C GLY A 294 -2.64 4.64 -3.87
N LEU A 295 -2.03 4.87 -2.72
CA LEU A 295 -1.54 3.80 -1.84
C LEU A 295 -2.70 3.32 -0.96
N ILE A 296 -3.32 2.21 -1.34
CA ILE A 296 -4.49 1.66 -0.65
C ILE A 296 -4.04 0.83 0.55
N THR A 297 -4.38 1.25 1.76
CA THR A 297 -4.20 0.40 2.94
C THR A 297 -5.22 -0.73 2.92
N VAL A 298 -4.76 -1.97 2.73
CA VAL A 298 -5.60 -3.17 2.80
C VAL A 298 -5.48 -3.80 4.21
N PRO A 299 -6.49 -4.57 4.67
CA PRO A 299 -6.38 -5.31 5.92
C PRO A 299 -5.14 -6.21 5.94
N ALA A 300 -4.61 -6.46 7.13
CA ALA A 300 -3.55 -7.45 7.31
C ALA A 300 -3.97 -8.82 6.75
N GLY A 301 -2.98 -9.56 6.26
CA GLY A 301 -3.13 -10.85 5.63
C GLY A 301 -2.95 -10.80 4.11
N MET A 302 -3.22 -11.95 3.49
CA MET A 302 -3.03 -12.17 2.06
C MET A 302 -4.37 -12.18 1.32
N HIS A 303 -4.49 -11.31 0.32
CA HIS A 303 -5.72 -11.13 -0.46
C HIS A 303 -5.65 -11.93 -1.75
N ASN A 304 -6.63 -12.81 -1.97
CA ASN A 304 -6.61 -13.75 -3.08
C ASN A 304 -6.86 -13.08 -4.44
N VAL A 305 -5.93 -13.27 -5.37
CA VAL A 305 -6.05 -12.86 -6.77
C VAL A 305 -6.48 -14.07 -7.59
N SER A 306 -7.57 -13.92 -8.34
CA SER A 306 -8.05 -14.97 -9.25
C SER A 306 -7.38 -14.89 -10.62
N SER A 307 -7.62 -15.88 -11.48
CA SER A 307 -7.06 -15.92 -12.84
C SER A 307 -7.50 -14.73 -13.70
N HIS A 308 -6.69 -14.42 -14.73
CA HIS A 308 -6.98 -13.41 -15.75
C HIS A 308 -7.11 -11.99 -15.17
N LYS A 309 -6.09 -11.53 -14.45
CA LYS A 309 -6.07 -10.19 -13.85
C LYS A 309 -4.89 -9.38 -14.36
N SER A 310 -5.11 -8.10 -14.60
CA SER A 310 -4.04 -7.11 -14.65
C SER A 310 -4.29 -6.11 -13.53
N ILE A 311 -3.41 -6.04 -12.54
CA ILE A 311 -3.49 -5.13 -11.41
C ILE A 311 -2.38 -4.10 -11.60
N ILE A 312 -2.74 -2.85 -11.86
CA ILE A 312 -1.78 -1.85 -12.35
C ILE A 312 -1.94 -0.54 -11.58
N GLY A 313 -0.87 -0.06 -10.96
CA GLY A 313 -0.90 1.24 -10.30
C GLY A 313 -1.00 2.40 -11.30
N VAL A 314 -1.75 3.43 -10.95
CA VAL A 314 -1.88 4.67 -11.72
C VAL A 314 -0.87 5.70 -11.21
N GLY A 315 0.13 6.03 -12.02
CA GLY A 315 1.24 6.89 -11.58
C GLY A 315 2.19 6.19 -10.60
N SER A 316 3.14 6.94 -10.02
CA SER A 316 4.24 6.37 -9.23
C SER A 316 3.93 6.17 -7.75
N GLY A 317 2.76 6.60 -7.26
CA GLY A 317 2.40 6.52 -5.84
C GLY A 317 1.30 5.50 -5.55
N SER A 318 0.94 4.68 -6.53
CA SER A 318 -0.20 3.78 -6.45
C SER A 318 0.22 2.37 -6.08
N GLY A 319 -0.57 1.71 -5.24
CA GLY A 319 -0.15 0.46 -4.64
C GLY A 319 -1.01 0.01 -3.48
N ILE A 320 -0.45 -0.88 -2.65
CA ILE A 320 -1.05 -1.28 -1.38
C ILE A 320 -0.10 -1.14 -0.20
N SER A 321 -0.69 -1.01 0.99
CA SER A 321 0.03 -1.19 2.25
C SER A 321 -0.74 -2.09 3.23
N GLY A 322 -0.05 -2.69 4.20
CA GLY A 322 -0.67 -3.42 5.32
C GLY A 322 -0.85 -4.93 5.09
N GLY A 323 -1.22 -5.34 3.88
CA GLY A 323 -1.35 -6.74 3.48
C GLY A 323 -0.66 -7.03 2.15
N GLY A 324 -0.78 -8.26 1.67
CA GLY A 324 -0.17 -8.72 0.42
C GLY A 324 -1.15 -9.40 -0.53
N PHE A 325 -0.68 -9.77 -1.70
CA PHE A 325 -1.47 -10.53 -2.68
C PHE A 325 -1.10 -12.00 -2.71
N ASN A 326 -2.08 -12.89 -2.61
CA ASN A 326 -1.92 -14.33 -2.83
C ASN A 326 -2.46 -14.72 -4.21
N ILE A 327 -1.56 -15.05 -5.12
CA ILE A 327 -1.85 -15.68 -6.41
C ILE A 327 -1.73 -17.19 -6.22
N GLY A 328 -2.83 -17.81 -5.82
CA GLY A 328 -2.85 -19.26 -5.66
C GLY A 328 -4.06 -19.80 -4.95
N LEU A 329 -4.24 -21.11 -5.07
CA LEU A 329 -5.26 -21.85 -4.33
C LEU A 329 -4.87 -21.98 -2.86
N ALA A 330 -5.82 -22.44 -2.04
CA ALA A 330 -5.53 -22.88 -0.68
C ALA A 330 -4.48 -24.00 -0.71
N ILE A 331 -3.63 -24.02 0.31
CA ILE A 331 -2.53 -24.98 0.41
C ILE A 331 -3.09 -26.39 0.58
N ASP A 332 -2.57 -27.32 -0.22
CA ASP A 332 -2.80 -28.75 -0.09
C ASP A 332 -1.55 -29.52 -0.52
N ASP A 333 -0.81 -30.02 0.47
CA ASP A 333 0.46 -30.74 0.24
C ASP A 333 0.26 -32.11 -0.43
N ALA A 334 -0.97 -32.63 -0.47
CA ALA A 334 -1.26 -33.89 -1.17
C ALA A 334 -1.31 -33.71 -2.70
N ILE A 335 -1.49 -32.48 -3.19
CA ILE A 335 -1.52 -32.18 -4.62
C ILE A 335 -0.07 -32.05 -5.13
N THR A 336 0.34 -32.97 -5.98
CA THR A 336 1.71 -33.03 -6.56
C THR A 336 1.73 -32.80 -8.07
N SER A 337 0.59 -32.45 -8.67
CA SER A 337 0.47 -32.07 -10.07
C SER A 337 -0.47 -30.87 -10.25
N PRO A 338 -0.28 -30.04 -11.29
CA PRO A 338 -1.09 -28.84 -11.48
C PRO A 338 -2.59 -29.16 -11.58
N PRO A 339 -3.43 -28.62 -10.67
CA PRO A 339 -4.87 -28.80 -10.77
C PRO A 339 -5.43 -27.96 -11.92
N ALA A 340 -6.54 -28.40 -12.53
CA ALA A 340 -7.14 -27.73 -13.68
C ALA A 340 -7.60 -26.29 -13.40
N ASN A 341 -7.83 -25.96 -12.13
CA ASN A 341 -8.23 -24.63 -11.66
C ASN A 341 -7.08 -23.85 -11.00
N ALA A 342 -5.81 -24.24 -11.22
CA ALA A 342 -4.66 -23.45 -10.79
C ALA A 342 -4.82 -21.99 -11.23
N VAL A 343 -4.43 -21.04 -10.35
CA VAL A 343 -4.54 -19.62 -10.68
C VAL A 343 -3.53 -19.30 -11.78
N GLN A 344 -3.98 -18.63 -12.83
CA GLN A 344 -3.14 -18.40 -14.01
C GLN A 344 -3.38 -17.06 -14.67
N ASN A 345 -2.41 -16.62 -15.48
CA ASN A 345 -2.52 -15.43 -16.33
C ASN A 345 -2.78 -14.16 -15.53
N VAL A 346 -1.84 -13.80 -14.64
CA VAL A 346 -1.94 -12.61 -13.80
C VAL A 346 -0.77 -11.67 -14.06
N ILE A 347 -1.07 -10.38 -14.14
CA ILE A 347 -0.11 -9.29 -14.28
C ILE A 347 -0.26 -8.38 -13.05
N ILE A 348 0.85 -8.06 -12.37
CA ILE A 348 0.91 -7.03 -11.32
C ILE A 348 2.00 -6.04 -11.72
N ARG A 349 1.61 -4.78 -11.97
CA ARG A 349 2.53 -3.79 -12.52
C ARG A 349 2.42 -2.40 -11.91
N ASN A 350 3.54 -1.68 -11.84
CA ASN A 350 3.56 -0.29 -11.40
C ASN A 350 2.92 -0.08 -10.01
N MET A 351 3.06 -1.07 -9.12
CA MET A 351 2.48 -1.05 -7.78
C MET A 351 3.56 -0.82 -6.72
N VAL A 352 3.25 0.06 -5.77
CA VAL A 352 3.96 0.18 -4.50
C VAL A 352 3.44 -0.87 -3.52
N PHE A 353 4.33 -1.58 -2.82
CA PHE A 353 3.99 -2.48 -1.71
C PHE A 353 4.75 -2.05 -0.46
N ARG A 354 4.02 -1.80 0.64
CA ARG A 354 4.59 -1.38 1.93
C ARG A 354 3.96 -2.10 3.11
N ASN A 355 4.75 -2.40 4.13
CA ASN A 355 4.22 -2.86 5.42
C ASN A 355 3.31 -4.08 5.28
N ALA A 356 3.63 -5.01 4.37
CA ALA A 356 2.87 -6.25 4.26
C ALA A 356 3.00 -7.01 5.58
N SER A 357 1.87 -7.43 6.16
CA SER A 357 1.84 -8.21 7.40
C SER A 357 2.36 -9.65 7.25
N ASP A 358 2.64 -10.06 6.02
CA ASP A 358 3.18 -11.37 5.61
C ASP A 358 4.10 -11.12 4.40
N ASP A 359 4.01 -11.94 3.34
CA ASP A 359 4.60 -11.67 2.02
C ASP A 359 3.95 -10.45 1.34
N SER A 360 4.69 -9.67 0.53
CA SER A 360 4.04 -8.63 -0.30
C SER A 360 3.29 -9.25 -1.48
N ILE A 361 3.90 -10.24 -2.15
CA ILE A 361 3.29 -11.04 -3.21
C ILE A 361 3.70 -12.51 -2.99
N ASN A 362 2.71 -13.39 -2.89
CA ASN A 362 2.90 -14.84 -2.85
C ASN A 362 2.29 -15.50 -4.09
N VAL A 363 3.05 -16.33 -4.79
CA VAL A 363 2.61 -17.17 -5.91
C VAL A 363 2.74 -18.62 -5.51
N GLN A 364 1.61 -19.35 -5.42
CA GLN A 364 1.63 -20.71 -4.90
C GLN A 364 0.62 -21.67 -5.55
N MET A 365 0.75 -22.95 -5.21
CA MET A 365 -0.17 -24.04 -5.58
C MET A 365 -0.33 -24.16 -7.09
N PHE A 366 0.80 -24.40 -7.76
CA PHE A 366 0.93 -24.58 -9.21
C PHE A 366 0.44 -23.39 -10.04
N SER A 367 0.36 -22.19 -9.46
CA SER A 367 -0.03 -21.00 -10.19
C SER A 367 0.96 -20.68 -11.30
N HIS A 368 0.48 -20.22 -12.45
CA HIS A 368 1.35 -20.08 -13.62
C HIS A 368 1.02 -18.95 -14.60
N HIS A 369 2.02 -18.59 -15.41
CA HIS A 369 1.92 -17.48 -16.37
C HIS A 369 1.62 -16.18 -15.63
N ILE A 370 2.59 -15.75 -14.83
CA ILE A 370 2.51 -14.59 -13.92
C ILE A 370 3.60 -13.60 -14.28
N TRP A 371 3.25 -12.32 -14.40
CA TRP A 371 4.20 -11.25 -14.69
C TRP A 371 4.15 -10.17 -13.61
N LEU A 372 5.25 -10.03 -12.86
CA LEU A 372 5.42 -9.05 -11.79
C LEU A 372 6.44 -8.01 -12.26
N ASP A 373 5.96 -6.81 -12.65
CA ASP A 373 6.79 -5.86 -13.38
C ASP A 373 6.68 -4.39 -12.97
N HIS A 374 7.82 -3.68 -12.89
CA HIS A 374 7.85 -2.25 -12.49
C HIS A 374 7.22 -1.96 -11.12
N ASN A 375 7.31 -2.89 -10.17
CA ASN A 375 6.80 -2.67 -8.82
C ASN A 375 7.91 -2.15 -7.90
N ASP A 376 7.51 -1.48 -6.83
CA ASP A 376 8.39 -1.01 -5.78
C ASP A 376 7.96 -1.67 -4.46
N LEU A 377 8.80 -2.50 -3.86
CA LEU A 377 8.46 -3.32 -2.69
C LEU A 377 9.45 -3.11 -1.55
N ALA A 378 8.94 -2.83 -0.35
CA ALA A 378 9.77 -2.60 0.82
C ALA A 378 9.03 -2.84 2.12
N GLN A 379 9.80 -3.04 3.21
CA GLN A 379 9.28 -3.11 4.58
C GLN A 379 8.17 -4.17 4.75
N GLY A 380 8.36 -5.37 4.17
CA GLY A 380 7.45 -6.50 4.42
C GLY A 380 7.70 -7.13 5.79
N TYR A 381 6.89 -8.14 6.15
CA TYR A 381 7.11 -8.93 7.36
C TYR A 381 7.92 -10.20 7.08
N ASP A 382 7.51 -11.01 6.08
CA ASP A 382 8.24 -12.21 5.65
C ASP A 382 8.99 -12.00 4.33
N GLY A 383 8.47 -12.47 3.19
CA GLY A 383 9.02 -12.22 1.86
C GLY A 383 8.56 -10.90 1.24
N LEU A 384 9.29 -10.35 0.28
CA LEU A 384 8.69 -9.41 -0.68
C LEU A 384 7.98 -10.20 -1.78
N ILE A 385 8.69 -11.09 -2.46
CA ILE A 385 8.11 -11.92 -3.52
C ILE A 385 8.47 -13.39 -3.30
N ASP A 386 7.46 -14.20 -3.04
CA ASP A 386 7.60 -15.65 -2.88
C ASP A 386 6.95 -16.39 -4.05
N VAL A 387 7.66 -17.37 -4.62
CA VAL A 387 7.14 -18.29 -5.64
C VAL A 387 7.40 -19.71 -5.20
N LYS A 388 6.34 -20.46 -4.89
CA LYS A 388 6.45 -21.76 -4.19
C LYS A 388 5.45 -22.79 -4.71
N ARG A 389 5.60 -24.04 -4.25
CA ARG A 389 4.60 -25.11 -4.39
C ARG A 389 4.20 -25.40 -5.83
N GLY A 390 5.20 -25.68 -6.66
CA GLY A 390 5.05 -26.07 -8.06
C GLY A 390 4.61 -24.96 -9.02
N SER A 391 4.51 -23.71 -8.55
CA SER A 391 4.21 -22.55 -9.42
C SER A 391 5.25 -22.44 -10.55
N SER A 392 4.87 -21.93 -11.72
CA SER A 392 5.77 -21.96 -12.90
C SER A 392 5.43 -20.90 -13.94
N TYR A 393 6.36 -20.62 -14.84
CA TYR A 393 6.17 -19.65 -15.91
C TYR A 393 5.94 -18.24 -15.35
N VAL A 394 6.88 -17.80 -14.53
CA VAL A 394 6.84 -16.48 -13.87
C VAL A 394 7.97 -15.60 -14.39
N THR A 395 7.68 -14.33 -14.65
CA THR A 395 8.70 -13.30 -14.92
C THR A 395 8.58 -12.23 -13.85
N ILE A 396 9.71 -11.92 -13.21
CA ILE A 396 9.87 -10.84 -12.24
C ILE A 396 10.85 -9.85 -12.88
N SER A 397 10.35 -8.71 -13.36
CA SER A 397 11.14 -7.77 -14.15
C SER A 397 11.02 -6.32 -13.71
N TRP A 398 12.09 -5.54 -13.82
CA TRP A 398 12.05 -4.09 -13.57
C TRP A 398 11.52 -3.69 -12.19
N ASN A 399 11.53 -4.57 -11.19
CA ASN A 399 11.09 -4.22 -9.84
C ASN A 399 12.23 -3.59 -9.04
N HIS A 400 11.91 -2.69 -8.13
CA HIS A 400 12.83 -2.17 -7.12
C HIS A 400 12.45 -2.74 -5.76
N THR A 401 13.36 -3.52 -5.16
CA THR A 401 13.18 -4.08 -3.82
C THR A 401 14.21 -3.52 -2.89
N HIS A 402 13.77 -2.98 -1.74
CA HIS A 402 14.65 -2.29 -0.82
C HIS A 402 14.18 -2.37 0.63
N HIS A 403 15.06 -2.03 1.58
CA HIS A 403 14.73 -1.93 3.01
C HIS A 403 14.02 -3.18 3.56
N HIS A 404 14.51 -4.35 3.20
CA HIS A 404 13.92 -5.62 3.60
C HIS A 404 14.96 -6.74 3.63
N ALA A 405 14.91 -7.60 4.65
CA ALA A 405 15.93 -8.63 4.85
C ALA A 405 15.72 -9.87 3.98
N LYS A 406 14.51 -10.43 3.99
CA LYS A 406 14.15 -11.68 3.30
C LYS A 406 13.46 -11.35 1.98
N ASN A 407 14.22 -11.12 0.92
CA ASN A 407 13.67 -10.51 -0.29
C ASN A 407 12.79 -11.46 -1.14
N MET A 408 13.38 -12.41 -1.86
CA MET A 408 12.66 -13.28 -2.79
C MET A 408 12.99 -14.76 -2.62
N LEU A 409 12.00 -15.57 -2.21
CA LEU A 409 12.15 -17.03 -2.10
C LEU A 409 11.51 -17.73 -3.30
N LEU A 410 12.26 -18.64 -3.92
CA LEU A 410 11.81 -19.53 -4.98
C LEU A 410 11.98 -20.98 -4.51
N GLY A 411 10.87 -21.65 -4.19
CA GLY A 411 10.89 -22.98 -3.56
C GLY A 411 11.11 -22.89 -2.04
N ARG A 412 10.08 -23.25 -1.27
CA ARG A 412 10.02 -22.92 0.17
C ARG A 412 10.84 -23.84 1.06
N ASP A 413 10.97 -25.10 0.69
CA ASP A 413 11.42 -26.19 1.56
C ASP A 413 12.40 -27.10 0.82
N ASP A 414 13.28 -27.77 1.55
CA ASP A 414 14.23 -28.74 1.00
C ASP A 414 13.62 -30.15 0.87
N ALA A 415 12.35 -30.32 1.28
CA ALA A 415 11.59 -31.55 1.20
C ALA A 415 10.34 -31.46 0.30
N ASP A 416 10.21 -30.40 -0.52
CA ASP A 416 9.05 -30.16 -1.41
C ASP A 416 9.28 -30.70 -2.85
N ASP A 417 10.20 -31.67 -3.01
CA ASP A 417 10.62 -32.23 -4.29
C ASP A 417 9.44 -32.68 -5.18
N LEU A 418 8.41 -33.30 -4.60
CA LEU A 418 7.22 -33.77 -5.32
C LEU A 418 6.43 -32.63 -5.99
N GLN A 419 6.36 -31.46 -5.33
CA GLN A 419 5.69 -30.29 -5.89
C GLN A 419 6.63 -29.47 -6.79
N ASP A 420 7.91 -29.37 -6.47
CA ASP A 420 8.79 -28.38 -7.08
C ASP A 420 9.70 -28.92 -8.20
N THR A 421 10.03 -30.21 -8.21
CA THR A 421 10.92 -30.80 -9.23
C THR A 421 10.33 -30.68 -10.63
N GLY A 422 11.11 -30.13 -11.57
CA GLY A 422 10.68 -29.89 -12.95
C GLY A 422 9.71 -28.70 -13.13
N ARG A 423 9.48 -27.93 -12.07
CA ARG A 423 8.61 -26.74 -12.04
C ARG A 423 9.46 -25.51 -11.70
N LEU A 424 8.87 -24.48 -11.10
CA LEU A 424 9.55 -23.26 -10.66
C LEU A 424 10.37 -22.58 -11.78
N LYS A 425 9.84 -22.60 -13.01
CA LYS A 425 10.43 -21.92 -14.18
C LYS A 425 10.23 -20.41 -14.04
N VAL A 426 11.26 -19.69 -13.57
CA VAL A 426 11.18 -18.26 -13.25
C VAL A 426 12.33 -17.46 -13.89
N SER A 427 11.99 -16.29 -14.43
CA SER A 427 12.94 -15.31 -14.96
C SER A 427 13.00 -14.09 -14.04
N TYR A 428 14.20 -13.64 -13.70
CA TYR A 428 14.47 -12.38 -12.99
C TYR A 428 15.30 -11.48 -13.89
N HIS A 429 14.77 -10.34 -14.31
CA HIS A 429 15.59 -9.42 -15.11
C HIS A 429 15.33 -7.94 -14.88
N HIS A 430 16.41 -7.15 -14.96
CA HIS A 430 16.36 -5.70 -14.81
C HIS A 430 15.78 -5.23 -13.46
N ASN A 431 15.79 -6.08 -12.45
CA ASN A 431 15.40 -5.70 -11.10
C ASN A 431 16.55 -4.97 -10.39
N TRP A 432 16.19 -4.07 -9.48
CA TRP A 432 17.11 -3.43 -8.56
C TRP A 432 16.96 -4.05 -7.16
N PHE A 433 17.98 -4.82 -6.77
CA PHE A 433 18.14 -5.41 -5.45
C PHE A 433 18.97 -4.47 -4.57
N ASP A 434 18.28 -3.59 -3.84
CA ASP A 434 18.86 -2.40 -3.21
C ASP A 434 18.93 -2.54 -1.69
N GLU A 435 20.13 -2.80 -1.16
CA GLU A 435 20.36 -2.97 0.28
C GLU A 435 19.45 -4.04 0.92
N THR A 436 19.17 -5.11 0.17
CA THR A 436 18.44 -6.29 0.66
C THR A 436 19.45 -7.38 1.04
N PRO A 437 19.70 -7.66 2.33
CA PRO A 437 20.75 -8.58 2.75
C PRO A 437 20.77 -9.93 2.01
N GLN A 438 19.63 -10.62 1.92
CA GLN A 438 19.58 -11.99 1.43
C GLN A 438 18.36 -12.29 0.56
N ARG A 439 18.43 -13.45 -0.11
CA ARG A 439 17.39 -14.01 -0.99
C ARG A 439 17.16 -13.16 -2.24
N ASN A 440 18.19 -12.94 -3.06
CA ASN A 440 18.12 -12.09 -4.24
C ASN A 440 18.34 -12.83 -5.60
N PRO A 441 17.60 -13.89 -5.97
CA PRO A 441 16.69 -14.70 -5.18
C PRO A 441 17.41 -15.83 -4.43
N ARG A 442 16.71 -16.48 -3.50
CA ARG A 442 17.08 -17.80 -2.96
C ARG A 442 16.23 -18.88 -3.61
N VAL A 443 16.87 -19.84 -4.27
CA VAL A 443 16.25 -20.79 -5.20
C VAL A 443 16.43 -22.23 -4.75
N ARG A 444 15.36 -23.03 -4.86
CA ARG A 444 15.35 -24.48 -4.73
C ARG A 444 14.60 -25.12 -5.90
N TYR A 445 15.06 -26.29 -6.35
CA TYR A 445 14.51 -27.17 -7.40
C TYR A 445 14.29 -26.59 -8.80
N GLY A 446 14.04 -25.28 -8.94
CA GLY A 446 13.82 -24.63 -10.22
C GLY A 446 15.00 -24.86 -11.16
N GLU A 447 14.73 -25.39 -12.34
CA GLU A 447 15.74 -25.72 -13.34
C GLU A 447 15.11 -25.63 -14.75
N PRO A 448 15.51 -24.69 -15.62
CA PRO A 448 16.39 -23.57 -15.31
C PRO A 448 15.64 -22.38 -14.70
N VAL A 449 16.33 -21.66 -13.83
CA VAL A 449 15.98 -20.31 -13.38
C VAL A 449 16.92 -19.33 -14.06
N HIS A 450 16.38 -18.31 -14.71
CA HIS A 450 17.18 -17.37 -15.50
C HIS A 450 17.23 -16.00 -14.82
N ILE A 451 18.43 -15.56 -14.43
CA ILE A 451 18.67 -14.34 -13.65
C ILE A 451 19.63 -13.47 -14.44
N TYR A 452 19.12 -12.43 -15.11
CA TYR A 452 19.94 -11.65 -16.03
C TYR A 452 19.71 -10.14 -16.01
N ASN A 453 20.78 -9.38 -16.30
CA ASN A 453 20.77 -7.90 -16.32
C ASN A 453 20.10 -7.25 -15.11
N ASN A 454 20.22 -7.82 -13.92
CA ASN A 454 19.78 -7.19 -12.66
C ASN A 454 20.93 -6.37 -12.05
N TYR A 455 20.57 -5.37 -11.25
CA TYR A 455 21.52 -4.59 -10.46
C TYR A 455 21.39 -4.94 -8.98
N TYR A 456 22.52 -5.32 -8.39
CA TYR A 456 22.66 -5.69 -6.99
C TYR A 456 23.55 -4.68 -6.29
N PHE A 457 23.03 -4.05 -5.25
CA PHE A 457 23.73 -3.01 -4.51
C PHE A 457 23.71 -3.30 -3.02
N HIS A 458 24.91 -3.43 -2.44
CA HIS A 458 25.11 -3.52 -0.99
C HIS A 458 24.27 -4.63 -0.31
N ASN A 459 24.22 -5.81 -0.93
CA ASN A 459 23.59 -6.98 -0.33
C ASN A 459 24.62 -7.64 0.62
N THR A 460 24.37 -7.52 1.92
CA THR A 460 25.33 -7.84 3.02
C THR A 460 25.31 -9.30 3.47
N ASP A 461 24.83 -10.21 2.64
CA ASP A 461 24.78 -11.65 2.95
C ASP A 461 24.98 -12.42 1.63
N VAL A 462 23.91 -12.59 0.84
CA VAL A 462 24.00 -13.26 -0.46
C VAL A 462 23.15 -12.57 -1.52
N GLY A 463 23.71 -12.44 -2.73
CA GLY A 463 22.98 -12.10 -3.94
C GLY A 463 22.09 -13.28 -4.34
N VAL A 464 22.57 -14.08 -5.29
CA VAL A 464 21.85 -15.26 -5.77
C VAL A 464 22.26 -16.51 -4.99
N ALA A 465 21.31 -17.25 -4.43
CA ALA A 465 21.55 -18.55 -3.81
C ALA A 465 20.82 -19.67 -4.56
N CYS A 466 21.56 -20.66 -5.09
CA CYS A 466 21.05 -21.77 -5.90
C CYS A 466 21.23 -23.09 -5.17
N GLN A 467 20.16 -23.61 -4.59
CA GLN A 467 20.20 -24.69 -3.61
C GLN A 467 19.32 -25.85 -4.06
N THR A 468 19.47 -26.99 -3.39
CA THR A 468 18.54 -28.12 -3.47
C THR A 468 18.12 -28.45 -4.91
N ASP A 469 19.08 -28.98 -5.67
CA ASP A 469 18.94 -29.39 -7.09
C ASP A 469 18.51 -28.30 -8.09
N ALA A 470 18.37 -27.04 -7.66
CA ALA A 470 18.15 -25.92 -8.56
C ALA A 470 19.24 -25.84 -9.63
N GLY A 471 18.89 -25.31 -10.80
CA GLY A 471 19.86 -24.90 -11.80
C GLY A 471 19.61 -23.45 -12.21
N CYS A 472 20.56 -22.59 -11.89
CA CYS A 472 20.47 -21.16 -12.18
C CYS A 472 21.44 -20.75 -13.28
N VAL A 473 20.95 -19.99 -14.26
CA VAL A 473 21.80 -19.22 -15.16
C VAL A 473 21.81 -17.77 -14.68
N VAL A 474 22.98 -17.31 -14.22
CA VAL A 474 23.19 -15.96 -13.68
C VAL A 474 24.08 -15.19 -14.64
N GLU A 475 23.49 -14.38 -15.51
CA GLU A 475 24.24 -13.77 -16.62
C GLU A 475 23.99 -12.28 -16.87
N GLY A 476 25.04 -11.53 -17.21
CA GLY A 476 24.88 -10.12 -17.56
C GLY A 476 24.53 -9.20 -16.38
N ASN A 477 24.63 -9.64 -15.13
CA ASN A 477 24.25 -8.83 -13.96
C ASN A 477 25.37 -7.90 -13.49
N TYR A 478 25.01 -6.85 -12.74
CA TYR A 478 25.95 -5.93 -12.10
C TYR A 478 25.87 -6.09 -10.57
N PHE A 479 26.94 -6.57 -9.95
CA PHE A 479 27.09 -6.70 -8.50
C PHE A 479 28.05 -5.64 -7.97
N GLU A 480 27.55 -4.80 -7.06
CA GLU A 480 28.31 -3.72 -6.41
C GLU A 480 28.23 -3.86 -4.90
N SER A 481 29.38 -4.13 -4.28
CA SER A 481 29.49 -4.36 -2.83
C SER A 481 28.55 -5.45 -2.33
N VAL A 482 28.58 -6.60 -3.00
CA VAL A 482 27.83 -7.79 -2.60
C VAL A 482 28.79 -8.81 -2.04
N GLU A 483 28.59 -9.20 -0.78
CA GLU A 483 29.50 -10.08 -0.04
C GLU A 483 29.66 -11.45 -0.72
N GLU A 484 28.54 -12.12 -1.01
CA GLU A 484 28.51 -13.36 -1.77
C GLU A 484 27.58 -13.19 -2.99
N PRO A 485 28.09 -12.81 -4.18
CA PRO A 485 27.21 -12.43 -5.28
C PRO A 485 26.42 -13.60 -5.88
N VAL A 486 27.03 -14.78 -5.95
CA VAL A 486 26.37 -16.02 -6.36
C VAL A 486 26.92 -17.18 -5.54
N SER A 487 26.03 -18.03 -5.04
CA SER A 487 26.38 -19.21 -4.26
C SER A 487 25.51 -20.40 -4.62
N ASN A 488 26.10 -21.59 -4.76
CA ASN A 488 25.37 -22.85 -4.72
C ASN A 488 25.61 -23.69 -3.46
N SER A 489 26.28 -23.11 -2.45
CA SER A 489 26.58 -23.77 -1.17
C SER A 489 26.15 -22.97 0.08
N TYR A 490 25.49 -21.81 -0.10
CA TYR A 490 25.09 -20.86 0.95
C TYR A 490 24.48 -21.49 2.23
N ALA A 491 23.45 -22.33 2.11
CA ALA A 491 22.69 -22.89 3.24
C ALA A 491 21.80 -24.07 2.82
N GLY A 492 22.10 -25.28 3.31
CA GLY A 492 21.35 -26.49 2.97
C GLY A 492 21.99 -27.29 1.82
N PRO A 493 21.27 -28.25 1.22
CA PRO A 493 21.77 -29.01 0.08
C PRO A 493 22.16 -28.11 -1.09
N GLY A 494 23.25 -28.46 -1.78
CA GLY A 494 23.74 -27.69 -2.91
C GLY A 494 22.85 -27.79 -4.15
N GLY A 495 22.86 -26.73 -4.96
CA GLY A 495 22.30 -26.72 -6.31
C GLY A 495 23.38 -26.62 -7.38
N ARG A 496 22.99 -26.20 -8.58
CA ARG A 496 23.87 -25.96 -9.73
C ARG A 496 23.71 -24.52 -10.20
N CYS A 497 24.80 -23.90 -10.65
CA CYS A 497 24.71 -22.61 -11.31
C CYS A 497 25.79 -22.40 -12.35
N VAL A 498 25.43 -21.59 -13.36
CA VAL A 498 26.34 -21.06 -14.38
C VAL A 498 26.33 -19.55 -14.25
N ALA A 499 27.44 -18.97 -13.80
CA ALA A 499 27.64 -17.53 -13.74
C ALA A 499 28.51 -17.07 -14.92
N ARG A 500 28.00 -16.18 -15.78
CA ARG A 500 28.74 -15.70 -16.95
C ARG A 500 28.46 -14.23 -17.26
N ASN A 501 29.45 -13.52 -17.81
CA ASN A 501 29.30 -12.14 -18.26
C ASN A 501 28.74 -11.18 -17.18
N ASN A 502 29.04 -11.41 -15.90
CA ASN A 502 28.64 -10.51 -14.81
C ASN A 502 29.77 -9.52 -14.48
N VAL A 503 29.41 -8.38 -13.91
CA VAL A 503 30.34 -7.38 -13.36
C VAL A 503 30.33 -7.47 -11.83
N TYR A 504 31.52 -7.51 -11.22
CA TYR A 504 31.71 -7.56 -9.77
C TYR A 504 32.60 -6.38 -9.34
N THR A 505 32.09 -5.50 -8.48
CA THR A 505 32.76 -4.25 -8.08
C THR A 505 32.49 -3.90 -6.61
N GLY A 506 33.14 -2.87 -6.08
CA GLY A 506 32.95 -2.39 -4.70
C GLY A 506 33.85 -3.07 -3.68
N ASN A 507 33.54 -2.88 -2.40
CA ASN A 507 34.22 -3.57 -1.28
C ASN A 507 33.75 -5.02 -1.18
N GLU A 508 34.67 -5.95 -0.92
CA GLU A 508 34.43 -7.40 -0.84
C GLU A 508 33.69 -7.98 -2.07
N PRO A 509 34.16 -7.78 -3.31
CA PRO A 509 33.53 -8.42 -4.47
C PRO A 509 33.91 -9.91 -4.44
N GLY A 510 33.17 -10.70 -3.67
CA GLY A 510 33.35 -12.15 -3.63
C GLY A 510 33.35 -12.73 -5.04
N ALA A 511 34.09 -13.80 -5.27
CA ALA A 511 33.94 -14.57 -6.49
C ALA A 511 32.65 -15.39 -6.42
N PRO A 512 31.93 -15.62 -7.54
CA PRO A 512 30.78 -16.51 -7.53
C PRO A 512 31.22 -17.94 -7.17
N ASP A 513 30.54 -18.57 -6.22
CA ASP A 513 30.62 -20.01 -5.97
C ASP A 513 29.57 -20.71 -6.83
N CYS A 514 30.00 -21.15 -8.01
CA CYS A 514 29.14 -21.82 -8.97
C CYS A 514 29.80 -23.03 -9.60
N SER A 515 29.02 -24.12 -9.68
CA SER A 515 29.43 -25.35 -10.34
C SER A 515 28.24 -26.11 -10.93
N GLY A 516 28.54 -27.09 -11.78
CA GLY A 516 27.56 -27.93 -12.46
C GLY A 516 27.18 -27.44 -13.86
N THR A 517 26.15 -28.06 -14.42
CA THR A 517 25.57 -27.68 -15.71
C THR A 517 24.10 -27.35 -15.51
N VAL A 518 23.57 -26.44 -16.30
CA VAL A 518 22.19 -25.92 -16.20
C VAL A 518 21.59 -25.90 -17.60
N GLU A 519 20.29 -26.15 -17.73
CA GLU A 519 19.60 -26.05 -19.01
C GLU A 519 19.59 -24.59 -19.53
N GLU A 520 19.87 -24.38 -20.81
CA GLU A 520 19.97 -23.02 -21.37
C GLU A 520 18.59 -22.34 -21.52
N PRO A 521 18.38 -21.14 -20.95
CA PRO A 521 17.11 -20.42 -21.05
C PRO A 521 16.68 -20.12 -22.49
N SER A 522 17.64 -19.99 -23.42
CA SER A 522 17.37 -19.76 -24.85
C SER A 522 16.63 -20.90 -25.53
N ALA A 523 16.56 -22.09 -24.91
CA ALA A 523 15.73 -23.18 -25.38
C ALA A 523 14.22 -22.91 -25.19
N TYR A 524 13.85 -21.97 -24.29
CA TYR A 524 12.47 -21.67 -23.92
C TYR A 524 11.93 -20.38 -24.55
N TYR A 525 12.75 -19.33 -24.62
CA TYR A 525 12.36 -18.03 -25.17
C TYR A 525 13.57 -17.24 -25.69
N GLY A 526 13.32 -16.30 -26.59
CA GLY A 526 14.33 -15.34 -27.04
C GLY A 526 14.49 -14.18 -26.05
N TYR A 527 15.72 -13.73 -25.84
CA TYR A 527 16.07 -12.56 -25.04
C TYR A 527 17.32 -11.89 -25.61
N VAL A 528 17.57 -10.66 -25.19
CA VAL A 528 18.80 -9.90 -25.51
C VAL A 528 19.42 -9.50 -24.19
N LEU A 529 20.74 -9.68 -24.09
CA LEU A 529 21.50 -9.17 -22.95
C LEU A 529 21.97 -7.75 -23.22
N ASP A 530 21.72 -6.86 -22.27
CA ASP A 530 22.45 -5.60 -22.20
C ASP A 530 23.92 -5.86 -21.85
N ASN A 531 24.77 -4.92 -22.25
CA ASN A 531 26.16 -4.89 -21.79
C ASN A 531 26.16 -4.80 -20.25
N PRO A 532 26.77 -5.75 -19.53
CA PRO A 532 26.69 -5.78 -18.07
C PRO A 532 27.24 -4.52 -17.43
N ALA A 533 28.18 -3.79 -18.06
CA ALA A 533 28.70 -2.52 -17.53
C ALA A 533 27.66 -1.39 -17.50
N ASP A 534 26.64 -1.45 -18.38
CA ASP A 534 25.60 -0.43 -18.51
C ASP A 534 24.35 -0.75 -17.65
N VAL A 535 24.25 -1.99 -17.15
CA VAL A 535 23.08 -2.49 -16.41
C VAL A 535 22.74 -1.64 -15.20
N LYS A 536 23.71 -1.20 -14.39
CA LYS A 536 23.45 -0.30 -13.26
C LYS A 536 22.67 0.95 -13.69
N ALA A 537 23.12 1.62 -14.75
CA ALA A 537 22.49 2.84 -15.24
C ALA A 537 21.10 2.57 -15.84
N ILE A 538 20.97 1.48 -16.60
CA ILE A 538 19.71 1.04 -17.21
C ILE A 538 18.67 0.74 -16.13
N VAL A 539 19.04 -0.08 -15.14
CA VAL A 539 18.15 -0.51 -14.06
C VAL A 539 17.77 0.67 -13.16
N MET A 540 18.71 1.52 -12.73
CA MET A 540 18.38 2.69 -11.92
C MET A 540 17.46 3.69 -12.67
N ALA A 541 17.52 3.73 -14.00
CA ALA A 541 16.65 4.58 -14.81
C ALA A 541 15.24 4.00 -14.98
N GLY A 542 15.12 2.67 -15.12
CA GLY A 542 13.88 2.00 -15.53
C GLY A 542 13.16 1.19 -14.45
N ALA A 543 13.82 0.73 -13.40
CA ALA A 543 13.19 -0.11 -12.38
C ALA A 543 12.27 0.69 -11.44
N GLY A 544 11.28 -0.01 -10.89
CA GLY A 544 10.29 0.53 -9.96
C GLY A 544 9.14 1.25 -10.65
N VAL A 545 8.38 1.98 -9.83
CA VAL A 545 7.12 2.62 -10.22
C VAL A 545 7.32 3.95 -10.96
N GLY A 546 6.32 4.36 -11.74
CA GLY A 546 6.28 5.63 -12.48
C GLY A 546 7.03 5.62 -13.82
N LYS A 547 7.29 4.44 -14.38
CA LYS A 547 8.13 4.25 -15.57
C LYS A 547 7.39 3.68 -16.79
N ILE A 548 6.11 3.33 -16.62
CA ILE A 548 5.25 2.73 -17.65
C ILE A 548 3.95 3.47 -17.89
#